data_AF-A0A932HJV1-F1
#
_entry.id   AF-A0A932HJV1-F1
#
_cell.length_a   1.000
_cell.length_b   1.000
_cell.length_c   1.000
_cell.angle_alpha   90.00
_cell.angle_beta   90.00
_cell.angle_gamma   90.00
#
_symmetry.space_group_name_H-M   'P 1'
#
loop_
_entity.id
_entity.type
_entity.pdbx_description
1 polymer ?
#
loop_
_entity_poly.entity_id
_entity_poly.type
_entity_poly.pdbx_seq_one_letter_code
_entity_poly.pdbx_strand_id
1 'polypeptide(L)'
;MSYEPVVLKRDVEAIQIPYGQKTKLPKGSPVEITQELGGSFTVLTDLGLMRIEGKNADALGREAAQPLAEPVPAHTDAKAVATEIWNQLKTCYDPEIPVNFDPPWTQSMMSDAAKLQLGMM
;
A
#
# COMPACT_ATOMS: atom_id res chain seq x y z
N MET A 1 -23.29 4.90 8.65
CA MET A 1 -22.53 3.66 8.46
C MET A 1 -22.11 3.20 9.84
N SER A 2 -22.85 2.26 10.42
CA SER A 2 -22.55 1.70 11.74
C SER A 2 -21.48 0.62 11.56
N TYR A 3 -20.24 0.90 11.94
CA TYR A 3 -19.22 -0.12 12.04
C TYR A 3 -19.45 -0.90 13.33
N GLU A 4 -19.66 -2.21 13.22
CA GLU A 4 -19.84 -3.06 14.40
C GLU A 4 -18.47 -3.35 15.05
N PRO A 5 -18.37 -3.29 16.38
CA PRO A 5 -17.14 -3.62 17.08
C PRO A 5 -16.78 -5.10 16.84
N VAL A 6 -15.57 -5.32 16.33
CA VAL A 6 -15.00 -6.64 16.09
C VAL A 6 -14.16 -7.05 17.29
N VAL A 7 -14.39 -8.24 17.80
CA VAL A 7 -13.58 -8.79 18.89
C VAL A 7 -12.38 -9.53 18.31
N LEU A 8 -11.17 -9.20 18.78
CA LEU A 8 -9.96 -9.86 18.34
C LEU A 8 -9.98 -11.36 18.69
N LYS A 9 -9.81 -12.21 17.67
CA LYS A 9 -9.81 -13.69 17.83
C LYS A 9 -8.52 -14.23 18.46
N ARG A 10 -7.42 -13.48 18.32
CA ARG A 10 -6.10 -13.80 18.89
C ARG A 10 -5.33 -12.53 19.22
N ASP A 11 -4.25 -12.70 19.95
CA ASP A 11 -3.27 -11.65 20.15
C ASP A 11 -2.64 -11.24 18.81
N VAL A 12 -2.51 -9.92 18.60
CA VAL A 12 -1.96 -9.37 17.37
C VAL A 12 -1.08 -8.16 17.67
N GLU A 13 0.03 -8.06 16.95
CA GLU A 13 0.85 -6.85 16.96
C GLU A 13 0.20 -5.79 16.08
N ALA A 14 -0.02 -4.62 16.66
CA ALA A 14 -0.53 -3.45 15.97
C ALA A 14 0.43 -2.27 16.17
N ILE A 15 0.40 -1.31 15.25
CA ILE A 15 1.26 -0.13 15.27
C ILE A 15 0.38 1.09 15.50
N GLN A 16 0.62 1.86 16.56
CA GLN A 16 -0.16 3.05 16.85
C GLN A 16 0.05 4.13 15.78
N ILE A 17 -1.05 4.71 15.29
CA ILE A 17 -1.02 5.86 14.38
C ILE A 17 -1.24 7.13 15.22
N PRO A 18 -0.44 8.20 15.05
CA PRO A 18 0.65 8.38 14.08
C PRO A 18 2.05 7.99 14.60
N TYR A 19 2.20 7.65 15.87
CA TYR A 19 3.50 7.58 16.55
C TYR A 19 4.37 6.36 16.18
N GLY A 20 3.83 5.37 15.49
CA GLY A 20 4.58 4.21 15.02
C GLY A 20 4.97 3.20 16.11
N GLN A 21 4.45 3.35 17.32
CA GLN A 21 4.76 2.44 18.43
C GLN A 21 4.09 1.08 18.24
N LYS A 22 4.86 0.00 18.39
CA LYS A 22 4.34 -1.37 18.33
C LYS A 22 3.72 -1.74 19.67
N THR A 23 2.43 -2.05 19.66
CA THR A 23 1.66 -2.48 20.82
C THR A 23 1.01 -3.81 20.52
N LYS A 24 1.09 -4.73 21.47
CA LYS A 24 0.41 -6.02 21.37
C LYS A 24 -1.01 -5.86 21.88
N LEU A 25 -1.98 -6.08 21.00
CA LEU A 25 -3.39 -6.08 21.37
C LEU A 25 -3.77 -7.50 21.85
N PRO A 26 -4.32 -7.65 23.06
CA PRO A 26 -4.71 -8.95 23.57
C PRO A 26 -5.97 -9.46 22.88
N LYS A 27 -6.08 -10.79 22.78
CA LYS A 27 -7.30 -11.49 22.38
C LYS A 27 -8.49 -11.00 23.20
N GLY A 28 -9.62 -10.79 22.54
CA GLY A 28 -10.84 -10.33 23.19
C GLY A 28 -10.99 -8.81 23.24
N SER A 29 -9.99 -8.04 22.82
CA SER A 29 -10.13 -6.58 22.75
C SER A 29 -11.18 -6.21 21.70
N PRO A 30 -12.17 -5.37 22.04
CA PRO A 30 -13.07 -4.80 21.06
C PRO A 30 -12.32 -3.76 20.24
N VAL A 31 -12.39 -3.88 18.92
CA VAL A 31 -11.79 -2.92 17.99
C VAL A 31 -12.78 -2.59 16.89
N GLU A 32 -12.84 -1.33 16.48
CA GLU A 32 -13.70 -0.90 15.38
C GLU A 32 -12.83 -0.66 14.13
N ILE A 33 -13.12 -1.34 13.03
CA ILE A 33 -12.34 -1.18 11.80
C ILE A 33 -12.77 0.12 11.10
N THR A 34 -11.90 1.12 11.10
CA THR A 34 -12.19 2.42 10.48
C THR A 34 -11.80 2.46 9.01
N GLN A 35 -10.79 1.68 8.61
CA GLN A 35 -10.30 1.64 7.23
C GLN A 35 -9.65 0.28 6.90
N GLU A 36 -9.85 -0.18 5.68
CA GLU A 36 -9.22 -1.35 5.08
C GLU A 36 -8.58 -0.91 3.76
N LEU A 37 -7.24 -0.84 3.71
CA LEU A 37 -6.52 -0.34 2.53
C LEU A 37 -5.25 -1.15 2.28
N GLY A 38 -5.10 -1.65 1.06
CA GLY A 38 -3.83 -2.18 0.53
C GLY A 38 -3.21 -3.31 1.35
N GLY A 39 -4.04 -4.13 2.02
CA GLY A 39 -3.56 -5.18 2.90
C GLY A 39 -3.10 -4.69 4.27
N SER A 40 -3.66 -3.59 4.78
CA SER A 40 -3.58 -3.22 6.20
C SER A 40 -4.93 -2.74 6.71
N PHE A 41 -5.17 -2.98 8.00
CA PHE A 41 -6.40 -2.63 8.68
C PHE A 41 -6.10 -1.54 9.70
N THR A 42 -6.80 -0.42 9.62
CA THR A 42 -6.77 0.59 10.67
C THR A 42 -7.97 0.35 11.59
N VAL A 43 -7.67 0.18 12.87
CA VAL A 43 -8.66 -0.10 13.90
C VAL A 43 -8.62 0.97 14.98
N LEU A 44 -9.80 1.38 15.43
CA LEU A 44 -9.97 2.21 16.61
C LEU A 44 -10.07 1.30 17.84
N THR A 45 -9.26 1.60 18.84
CA THR A 45 -9.20 0.91 20.13
C THR A 45 -9.34 1.94 21.26
N ASP A 46 -9.45 1.48 22.50
CA ASP A 46 -9.46 2.35 23.69
C ASP A 46 -8.17 3.20 23.83
N LEU A 47 -7.08 2.78 23.16
CA LEU A 47 -5.78 3.46 23.13
C LEU A 47 -5.60 4.36 21.89
N GLY A 48 -6.65 4.51 21.08
CA GLY A 48 -6.64 5.27 19.82
C GLY A 48 -6.52 4.39 18.58
N LEU A 49 -6.07 4.99 17.49
CA LEU A 49 -5.94 4.34 16.18
C LEU A 49 -4.69 3.46 16.13
N MET A 50 -4.88 2.22 15.68
CA MET A 50 -3.79 1.28 15.44
C MET A 50 -3.89 0.63 14.07
N ARG A 51 -2.74 0.44 13.43
CA ARG A 51 -2.60 -0.28 12.16
C ARG A 51 -2.24 -1.74 12.44
N ILE A 52 -3.02 -2.66 11.92
CA ILE A 52 -2.75 -4.10 11.87
C ILE A 52 -2.32 -4.46 10.45
N GLU A 53 -1.21 -5.18 10.31
CA GLU A 53 -0.78 -5.69 8.99
C GLU A 53 -1.74 -6.75 8.46
N GLY A 54 -1.95 -6.81 7.14
CA GLY A 54 -2.92 -7.70 6.52
C GLY A 54 -2.64 -9.18 6.66
N LYS A 55 -1.37 -9.56 6.92
CA LYS A 55 -1.01 -10.93 7.32
C LYS A 55 -1.69 -11.36 8.63
N ASN A 56 -2.15 -10.40 9.43
CA ASN A 56 -2.86 -10.62 10.69
C ASN A 56 -4.38 -10.34 10.59
N ALA A 57 -4.95 -10.27 9.38
CA ALA A 57 -6.38 -10.06 9.17
C ALA A 57 -7.26 -11.11 9.87
N ASP A 58 -6.73 -12.32 10.02
CA ASP A 58 -7.37 -13.42 10.72
C ASP A 58 -7.71 -13.07 12.18
N ALA A 59 -6.88 -12.23 12.82
CA ALA A 59 -7.13 -11.73 14.18
C ALA A 59 -8.39 -10.86 14.25
N LEU A 60 -8.72 -10.16 13.15
CA LEU A 60 -9.93 -9.35 12.98
C LEU A 60 -11.10 -10.16 12.40
N GLY A 61 -10.92 -11.47 12.15
CA GLY A 61 -11.90 -12.28 11.45
C GLY A 61 -12.14 -11.85 10.00
N ARG A 62 -11.19 -11.11 9.41
CA ARG A 62 -11.18 -10.72 8.00
C ARG A 62 -10.29 -11.69 7.23
N GLU A 63 -10.55 -11.81 5.94
CA GLU A 63 -9.68 -12.55 5.05
C GLU A 63 -8.39 -11.74 4.86
N ALA A 64 -7.24 -12.39 4.98
CA ALA A 64 -5.97 -11.74 4.67
C ALA A 64 -6.03 -11.32 3.21
N ALA A 65 -5.89 -10.01 2.96
CA ALA A 65 -5.76 -9.51 1.60
C ALA A 65 -4.61 -10.28 0.95
N GLN A 66 -4.92 -11.09 -0.05
CA GLN A 66 -3.91 -11.71 -0.88
C GLN A 66 -3.05 -10.58 -1.46
N PRO A 67 -1.72 -10.73 -1.52
CA PRO A 67 -0.88 -9.76 -2.19
C PRO A 67 -1.45 -9.55 -3.60
N LEU A 68 -1.97 -8.36 -3.87
CA LEU A 68 -2.53 -7.99 -5.18
C LEU A 68 -1.45 -7.94 -6.27
N ALA A 69 -0.19 -8.06 -5.90
CA ALA A 69 0.95 -8.10 -6.80
C ALA A 69 1.56 -9.50 -6.78
N GLU A 70 1.52 -10.17 -7.94
CA GLU A 70 2.45 -11.25 -8.22
C GLU A 70 3.88 -10.73 -8.04
N PRO A 71 4.79 -11.53 -7.45
CA PRO A 71 6.19 -11.12 -7.31
C PRO A 71 6.76 -10.83 -8.70
N VAL A 72 7.10 -9.56 -8.92
CA VAL A 72 7.69 -9.09 -10.17
C VAL A 72 8.97 -9.90 -10.42
N PRO A 73 9.12 -10.53 -11.59
CA PRO A 73 10.34 -11.23 -11.93
C PRO A 73 11.53 -10.28 -11.77
N ALA A 74 12.57 -10.71 -11.07
CA ALA A 74 13.80 -9.95 -10.99
C ALA A 74 14.46 -9.92 -12.38
N HIS A 75 14.27 -8.83 -13.11
CA HIS A 75 14.90 -8.60 -14.40
C HIS A 75 16.31 -8.03 -14.18
N THR A 76 17.33 -8.64 -14.77
CA THR A 76 18.71 -8.13 -14.79
C THR A 76 18.95 -7.09 -15.89
N ASP A 77 18.06 -7.03 -16.88
CA ASP A 77 18.15 -6.12 -18.03
C ASP A 77 17.29 -4.86 -17.84
N ALA A 78 17.92 -3.69 -17.97
CA ALA A 78 17.25 -2.39 -17.78
C ALA A 78 16.03 -2.17 -18.70
N LYS A 79 16.05 -2.73 -19.91
CA LYS A 79 14.93 -2.62 -20.87
C LYS A 79 13.73 -3.48 -20.47
N ALA A 80 13.99 -4.66 -19.89
CA ALA A 80 12.95 -5.53 -19.35
C ALA A 80 12.34 -4.91 -18.08
N VAL A 81 13.17 -4.36 -17.19
CA VAL A 81 12.71 -3.59 -16.02
C VAL A 81 11.82 -2.42 -16.45
N ALA A 82 12.24 -1.62 -17.44
CA ALA A 82 11.45 -0.48 -17.91
C ALA A 82 10.09 -0.93 -18.47
N THR A 83 10.05 -2.02 -19.24
CA THR A 83 8.81 -2.54 -19.82
C THR A 83 7.83 -2.98 -18.73
N GLU A 84 8.33 -3.66 -17.70
CA GLU A 84 7.53 -4.12 -16.59
C GLU A 84 7.01 -2.96 -15.72
N ILE A 85 7.86 -1.95 -15.46
CA ILE A 85 7.43 -0.71 -14.79
C ILE A 85 6.29 -0.04 -15.57
N TRP A 86 6.41 0.05 -16.90
CA TRP A 86 5.35 0.63 -17.74
C TRP A 86 4.06 -0.20 -17.71
N ASN A 87 4.14 -1.52 -17.66
CA ASN A 87 2.97 -2.38 -17.55
C ASN A 87 2.24 -2.18 -16.22
N GLN A 88 2.97 -2.07 -15.11
CA GLN A 88 2.36 -1.85 -13.80
C GLN A 88 1.74 -0.45 -13.67
N LEU A 89 2.41 0.59 -14.17
CA LEU A 89 1.88 1.96 -14.14
C LEU A 89 0.54 2.06 -14.89
N LYS A 90 0.35 1.32 -15.98
CA LYS A 90 -0.92 1.26 -16.72
C LYS A 90 -2.07 0.65 -15.94
N THR A 91 -1.79 -0.20 -14.94
CA THR A 91 -2.85 -0.78 -14.09
C THR A 91 -3.33 0.18 -13.00
N CYS A 92 -2.59 1.27 -12.74
CA CYS A 92 -2.97 2.28 -11.78
C CYS A 92 -3.91 3.29 -12.44
N TYR A 93 -5.22 3.03 -12.38
CA TYR A 93 -6.25 3.95 -12.85
C TYR A 93 -6.87 4.70 -11.66
N ASP A 94 -6.72 6.02 -11.65
CA ASP A 94 -7.39 6.91 -10.70
C ASP A 94 -8.62 7.56 -11.41
N PRO A 95 -9.86 7.18 -11.05
CA PRO A 95 -11.06 7.74 -11.67
C PRO A 95 -11.32 9.21 -11.31
N GLU A 96 -10.67 9.76 -10.27
CA GLU A 96 -10.85 11.14 -9.81
C GLU A 96 -9.90 12.13 -10.50
N ILE A 97 -8.82 11.66 -11.12
CA ILE A 97 -7.87 12.46 -11.90
C ILE A 97 -7.91 11.96 -13.35
N PRO A 98 -8.52 12.67 -14.31
CA PRO A 98 -8.77 12.19 -15.67
C PRO A 98 -7.51 12.25 -16.57
N VAL A 99 -6.35 11.87 -16.03
CA VAL A 99 -5.05 11.89 -16.71
C VAL A 99 -4.48 10.48 -16.68
N ASN A 100 -4.43 9.84 -17.85
CA ASN A 100 -3.67 8.61 -18.04
C ASN A 100 -2.16 8.93 -17.97
N PHE A 101 -1.35 8.04 -17.40
CA PHE A 101 0.11 8.20 -17.30
C PHE A 101 0.81 7.96 -18.66
N ASP A 102 0.26 8.49 -19.75
CA ASP A 102 0.99 8.69 -20.98
C ASP A 102 1.56 10.11 -20.94
N PRO A 103 2.81 10.30 -20.45
CA PRO A 103 3.39 11.62 -20.46
C PRO A 103 3.37 12.15 -21.91
N PRO A 104 2.85 13.36 -22.15
CA PRO A 104 2.81 13.95 -23.49
C PRO A 104 4.21 14.35 -24.00
N TRP A 105 5.24 14.10 -23.19
CA TRP A 105 6.62 14.42 -23.47
C TRP A 105 7.45 13.15 -23.64
N THR A 106 8.32 13.19 -24.64
CA THR A 106 9.30 12.12 -24.89
C THR A 106 10.69 12.61 -24.50
N GLN A 107 11.65 11.71 -24.27
CA GLN A 107 13.03 12.06 -23.88
C GLN A 107 13.72 13.02 -24.89
N SER A 108 13.26 13.06 -26.13
CA SER A 108 13.71 14.02 -27.15
C SER A 108 13.34 15.47 -26.80
N MET A 109 12.29 15.67 -26.00
CA MET A 109 11.80 16.97 -25.54
C MET A 109 12.57 17.51 -24.32
N MET A 110 13.51 16.75 -23.74
CA MET A 110 14.42 17.25 -22.71
C MET A 110 15.46 18.21 -23.30
N SER A 111 15.70 19.33 -22.62
CA SER A 111 16.76 20.27 -22.97
C SER A 111 18.15 19.66 -22.76
N ASP A 112 19.14 20.17 -23.49
CA ASP A 112 20.52 19.65 -23.42
C ASP A 112 21.13 19.83 -22.02
N ALA A 113 20.76 20.91 -21.32
CA ALA A 113 21.14 21.12 -19.92
C ALA A 113 20.59 20.02 -19.00
N ALA A 114 19.33 19.61 -19.19
CA ALA A 114 18.72 18.53 -18.41
C ALA A 114 19.35 17.16 -18.73
N LYS A 115 19.68 16.90 -20.00
CA LYS A 115 20.38 15.67 -20.41
C LYS A 115 21.77 15.57 -19.80
N LEU A 116 22.52 16.68 -19.75
CA LEU A 116 23.85 16.74 -19.15
C LEU A 116 23.81 16.51 -17.63
N GLN A 117 22.84 17.11 -16.92
CA GLN A 117 22.70 16.92 -15.47
C GLN A 117 22.35 15.46 -15.08
N LEU A 118 21.64 14.76 -15.94
CA LEU A 118 21.26 13.35 -15.76
C LEU A 118 22.30 12.37 -16.31
N GLY A 119 23.45 12.86 -16.83
CA GLY A 119 24.53 12.02 -17.35
C GLY A 119 24.14 11.22 -18.60
N MET A 120 23.21 11.73 -19.40
CA MET A 120 22.70 11.10 -20.62
C MET A 120 23.46 11.52 -21.89
N MET A 121 24.53 12.31 -21.75
CA MET A 121 25.40 12.84 -22.82
C MET A 121 26.87 12.67 -22.46
#